data_AF-A0A0P0LXY4-F1
#
_entry.id   AF-A0A0P0LXY4-F1
#
_cell.length_a   1.000
_cell.length_b   1.000
_cell.length_c   1.000
_cell.angle_alpha   90.00
_cell.angle_beta   90.00
_cell.angle_gamma   90.00
#
_symmetry.space_group_name_H-M   'P 1'
#
loop_
_entity.id
_entity.type
_entity.pdbx_description
1 polymer ?
#
loop_
_entity_poly.entity_id
_entity_poly.type
_entity_poly.pdbx_seq_one_letter_code
_entity_poly.pdbx_strand_id
1 'polypeptide(L)'
;MLIDLANEVKLPEKIDNLINGKKINISENRPALHTALRDLSNKSILIDGLDIMSEVVSTREKIRMISNRIREKKWLGYSGLPITDVVNIGIGGSDLGPRVCIHALSNYISKEFNYHFISDVDPASFNDVIAKINPQTTLFIVSSKSFTTKETLLNARKAFALYEVMTSIDQHFIAVTAHPERAYQMGIKTVLPIWDWVGGRFSFCSAVNLITAIAIGYEQFVELLAGAHDVDTHVQFTDFKNNIPVLMALIGVWNNNFLNIHNLLILTYSKKLEYFVPYVQQLDMESNGKSIDVNGKMVDYATGPIVWGGLGNQAQHSYFQLLCQGTHRCVGDFITLKTNDEHEINSMCHYKMKVLSEGIQTNENPYGYIPGNMPMNHLILSDCSPYTLGALVALYEHKIFVQSVIWNINPFDQPGIESAKSAHREITLSSES
;
A
#
# COMPACT_ATOMS: atom_id res chain seq x y z
N MET A 1 2.76 17.03 -26.38
CA MET A 1 1.70 17.67 -25.57
C MET A 1 1.70 17.21 -24.12
N LEU A 2 1.35 15.96 -23.77
CA LEU A 2 1.31 15.53 -22.35
C LEU A 2 2.68 15.53 -21.65
N ILE A 3 3.74 15.15 -22.36
CA ILE A 3 5.12 15.28 -21.84
C ILE A 3 5.49 16.77 -21.64
N ASP A 4 5.00 17.65 -22.51
CA ASP A 4 5.25 19.09 -22.38
C ASP A 4 4.57 19.65 -21.12
N LEU A 5 3.34 19.18 -20.80
CA LEU A 5 2.67 19.49 -19.54
C LEU A 5 3.52 19.06 -18.33
N ALA A 6 4.07 17.85 -18.35
CA ALA A 6 4.96 17.38 -17.27
C ALA A 6 6.21 18.26 -17.11
N ASN A 7 6.77 18.74 -18.23
CA ASN A 7 7.90 19.67 -18.20
C ASN A 7 7.50 21.05 -17.67
N GLU A 8 6.33 21.55 -18.05
CA GLU A 8 5.81 22.86 -17.63
C GLU A 8 5.58 22.95 -16.11
N VAL A 9 5.07 21.87 -15.50
CA VAL A 9 4.91 21.77 -14.04
C VAL A 9 6.22 21.47 -13.31
N LYS A 10 7.36 21.49 -14.03
CA LYS A 10 8.71 21.21 -13.51
C LYS A 10 8.81 19.84 -12.82
N LEU A 11 8.18 18.82 -13.40
CA LEU A 11 8.14 17.47 -12.82
C LEU A 11 9.54 16.91 -12.46
N PRO A 12 10.62 17.10 -13.26
CA PRO A 12 11.95 16.61 -12.88
C PRO A 12 12.43 17.16 -11.54
N GLU A 13 12.22 18.46 -11.28
CA GLU A 13 12.56 19.10 -10.01
C GLU A 13 11.72 18.54 -8.86
N LYS A 14 10.43 18.26 -9.10
CA LYS A 14 9.53 17.70 -8.09
C LYS A 14 9.91 16.26 -7.71
N ILE A 15 10.30 15.43 -8.67
CA ILE A 15 10.83 14.08 -8.41
C ILE A 15 12.14 14.15 -7.62
N ASP A 16 13.05 15.05 -7.99
CA ASP A 16 14.30 15.25 -7.25
C ASP A 16 14.05 15.71 -5.81
N ASN A 17 13.09 16.63 -5.62
CA ASN A 17 12.66 17.11 -4.30
C ASN A 17 12.08 15.97 -3.43
N LEU A 18 11.32 15.05 -4.01
CA LEU A 18 10.82 13.84 -3.32
C LEU A 18 11.98 12.96 -2.86
N ILE A 19 12.89 12.60 -3.78
CA ILE A 19 13.98 11.64 -3.52
C ILE A 19 15.01 12.20 -2.54
N ASN A 20 15.35 13.49 -2.64
CA ASN A 20 16.36 14.12 -1.80
C ASN A 20 15.79 14.75 -0.51
N GLY A 21 14.54 14.48 -0.16
CA GLY A 21 13.99 14.80 1.16
C GLY A 21 13.66 16.26 1.39
N LYS A 22 13.30 17.00 0.34
CA LYS A 22 12.70 18.34 0.52
C LYS A 22 11.34 18.23 1.20
N LYS A 23 10.95 19.31 1.87
CA LYS A 23 9.67 19.42 2.59
C LYS A 23 8.50 19.60 1.61
N ILE A 24 8.15 18.54 0.90
CA ILE A 24 7.10 18.54 -0.13
C ILE A 24 5.70 18.23 0.41
N ASN A 25 5.59 17.72 1.65
CA ASN A 25 4.33 17.70 2.38
C ASN A 25 4.12 19.08 3.00
N ILE A 26 3.49 19.97 2.24
CA ILE A 26 3.44 21.41 2.52
C ILE A 26 2.56 21.72 3.74
N SER A 27 1.42 21.03 3.88
CA SER A 27 0.48 21.27 4.99
C SER A 27 1.06 20.89 6.35
N GLU A 28 1.93 19.89 6.40
CA GLU A 28 2.63 19.48 7.63
C GLU A 28 4.07 20.02 7.73
N ASN A 29 4.55 20.74 6.71
CA ASN A 29 5.94 21.21 6.59
C ASN A 29 6.99 20.11 6.80
N ARG A 30 6.81 18.97 6.11
CA ARG A 30 7.63 17.76 6.28
C ARG A 30 8.10 17.16 4.96
N PRO A 31 9.20 16.39 4.97
CA PRO A 31 9.54 15.52 3.84
C PRO A 31 8.54 14.38 3.68
N ALA A 32 8.49 13.80 2.49
CA ALA A 32 7.77 12.55 2.20
C ALA A 32 8.77 11.54 1.61
N LEU A 33 9.36 10.70 2.44
CA LEU A 33 10.63 10.02 2.12
C LEU A 33 10.54 8.49 2.12
N HIS A 34 9.40 7.95 1.69
CA HIS A 34 9.23 6.49 1.63
C HIS A 34 10.25 5.78 0.72
N THR A 35 10.81 6.48 -0.27
CA THR A 35 11.92 6.00 -1.12
C THR A 35 13.21 5.73 -0.31
N ALA A 36 13.48 6.50 0.75
CA ALA A 36 14.64 6.29 1.61
C ALA A 36 14.62 4.93 2.31
N LEU A 37 13.43 4.38 2.61
CA LEU A 37 13.26 3.08 3.27
C LEU A 37 13.86 1.92 2.48
N ARG A 38 13.89 2.07 1.16
CA ARG A 38 14.30 1.06 0.18
C ARG A 38 15.59 1.44 -0.54
N ASP A 39 16.21 2.58 -0.23
CA ASP A 39 17.50 2.93 -0.80
C ASP A 39 18.59 1.96 -0.30
N LEU A 40 19.12 1.16 -1.24
CA LEU A 40 20.16 0.16 -0.99
C LEU A 40 21.58 0.72 -1.26
N SER A 41 21.70 1.91 -1.85
CA SER A 41 22.98 2.56 -2.13
C SER A 41 23.67 3.09 -0.86
N ASN A 42 22.88 3.28 0.22
CA ASN A 42 23.30 3.91 1.47
C ASN A 42 23.84 5.34 1.28
N LYS A 43 23.40 6.03 0.22
CA LYS A 43 23.69 7.46 0.02
C LYS A 43 23.08 8.27 1.16
N SER A 44 23.86 9.18 1.74
CA SER A 44 23.39 10.07 2.82
C SER A 44 22.21 10.94 2.36
N ILE A 45 21.16 11.02 3.19
CA ILE A 45 20.00 11.92 2.97
C ILE A 45 19.85 12.79 4.21
N LEU A 46 20.07 14.09 4.04
CA LEU A 46 20.06 15.06 5.13
C LEU A 46 18.69 15.72 5.26
N ILE A 47 18.06 15.61 6.44
CA ILE A 47 16.88 16.39 6.82
C ILE A 47 17.27 17.29 7.99
N ASP A 48 17.13 18.60 7.82
CA ASP A 48 17.47 19.60 8.85
C ASP A 48 18.88 19.40 9.44
N GLY A 49 19.82 18.95 8.59
CA GLY A 49 21.23 18.68 8.95
C GLY A 49 21.52 17.28 9.51
N LEU A 50 20.51 16.43 9.69
CA LEU A 50 20.65 15.07 10.22
C LEU A 50 20.55 14.02 9.11
N ASP A 51 21.49 13.07 9.08
CA ASP A 51 21.46 11.95 8.14
C ASP A 51 20.51 10.85 8.61
N ILE A 52 19.36 10.75 7.96
CA ILE A 52 18.32 9.77 8.31
C ILE A 52 18.66 8.35 7.87
N MET A 53 19.60 8.17 6.93
CA MET A 53 19.87 6.84 6.38
C MET A 53 20.53 5.91 7.37
N SER A 54 21.28 6.47 8.32
CA SER A 54 21.84 5.71 9.46
C SER A 54 20.75 5.01 10.27
N GLU A 55 19.62 5.70 10.54
CA GLU A 55 18.48 5.14 11.26
C GLU A 55 17.71 4.11 10.41
N VAL A 56 17.57 4.35 9.11
CA VAL A 56 16.94 3.43 8.17
C VAL A 56 17.73 2.12 8.09
N VAL A 57 19.04 2.19 7.90
CA VAL A 57 19.94 1.02 7.91
C VAL A 57 19.85 0.27 9.23
N SER A 58 19.93 0.97 10.36
CA SER A 58 19.81 0.37 11.70
C SER A 58 18.47 -0.35 11.90
N THR A 59 17.38 0.23 11.40
CA THR A 59 16.05 -0.36 11.48
C THR A 59 15.93 -1.62 10.61
N ARG A 60 16.47 -1.58 9.38
CA ARG A 60 16.56 -2.76 8.50
C ARG A 60 17.34 -3.91 9.18
N GLU A 61 18.45 -3.58 9.85
CA GLU A 61 19.22 -4.56 10.61
C GLU A 61 18.43 -5.13 11.81
N LYS A 62 17.66 -4.30 12.52
CA LYS A 62 16.75 -4.80 13.57
C LYS A 62 15.68 -5.73 13.01
N ILE A 63 15.09 -5.40 11.86
CA ILE A 63 14.13 -6.26 11.17
C ILE A 63 14.78 -7.62 10.87
N ARG A 64 15.98 -7.63 10.29
CA ARG A 64 16.77 -8.86 10.02
C ARG A 64 16.98 -9.70 11.26
N MET A 65 17.46 -9.08 12.34
CA MET A 65 17.75 -9.77 13.59
C MET A 65 16.49 -10.40 14.20
N ILE A 66 15.38 -9.64 14.23
CA ILE A 66 14.11 -10.10 14.78
C ILE A 66 13.54 -11.23 13.92
N SER A 67 13.44 -11.03 12.60
CA SER A 67 12.90 -12.04 11.69
C SER A 67 13.70 -13.33 11.74
N ASN A 68 15.04 -13.25 11.76
CA ASN A 68 15.88 -14.45 11.80
C ASN A 68 15.76 -15.16 13.14
N ARG A 69 15.73 -14.45 14.28
CA ARG A 69 15.52 -15.09 15.58
C ARG A 69 14.18 -15.83 15.68
N ILE A 70 13.11 -15.28 15.12
CA ILE A 70 11.79 -15.93 15.09
C ILE A 70 11.85 -17.16 14.18
N ARG A 71 12.36 -17.02 12.95
CA ARG A 71 12.48 -18.10 11.97
C ARG A 71 13.38 -19.25 12.44
N GLU A 72 14.44 -18.93 13.17
CA GLU A 72 15.36 -19.90 13.79
C GLU A 72 14.80 -20.49 15.10
N LYS A 73 13.57 -20.16 15.49
CA LYS A 73 12.91 -20.64 16.73
C LYS A 73 13.67 -20.26 18.01
N LYS A 74 14.45 -19.18 17.96
CA LYS A 74 15.20 -18.59 19.10
C LYS A 74 14.44 -17.46 19.79
N TRP A 75 13.37 -16.97 19.18
CA TRP A 75 12.39 -16.13 19.86
C TRP A 75 11.35 -17.03 20.50
N LEU A 76 11.37 -17.08 21.83
CA LEU A 76 10.53 -17.96 22.64
C LEU A 76 9.44 -17.14 23.33
N GLY A 77 8.24 -17.71 23.44
CA GLY A 77 7.18 -17.17 24.28
C GLY A 77 7.46 -17.38 25.76
N TYR A 78 6.54 -16.92 26.61
CA TYR A 78 6.67 -17.01 28.07
C TYR A 78 6.77 -18.44 28.60
N SER A 79 6.23 -19.41 27.85
CA SER A 79 6.31 -20.83 28.17
C SER A 79 7.69 -21.45 27.84
N GLY A 80 8.59 -20.69 27.22
CA GLY A 80 9.86 -21.19 26.68
C GLY A 80 9.72 -21.93 25.35
N LEU A 81 8.52 -21.99 24.77
CA LEU A 81 8.28 -22.59 23.46
C LEU A 81 8.49 -21.58 22.32
N PRO A 82 8.95 -22.03 21.14
CA PRO A 82 9.04 -21.16 19.96
C PRO A 82 7.69 -20.58 19.54
N ILE A 83 7.72 -19.39 18.94
CA ILE A 83 6.54 -18.78 18.31
C ILE A 83 6.06 -19.64 17.12
N THR A 84 4.74 -19.82 17.02
CA THR A 84 4.04 -20.52 15.93
C THR A 84 3.08 -19.61 15.18
N ASP A 85 2.59 -18.55 15.82
CA ASP A 85 1.59 -17.66 15.26
C ASP A 85 2.10 -16.21 15.29
N VAL A 86 1.95 -15.49 14.18
CA VAL A 86 2.31 -14.07 14.08
C VAL A 86 1.07 -13.29 13.69
N VAL A 87 0.64 -12.37 14.54
CA VAL A 87 -0.59 -11.61 14.39
C VAL A 87 -0.26 -10.13 14.20
N ASN A 88 -0.59 -9.56 13.03
CA ASN A 88 -0.50 -8.12 12.83
C ASN A 88 -1.79 -7.44 13.32
N ILE A 89 -1.66 -6.46 14.22
CA ILE A 89 -2.75 -5.59 14.67
C ILE A 89 -2.52 -4.20 14.10
N GLY A 90 -3.35 -3.78 13.16
CA GLY A 90 -3.20 -2.51 12.45
C GLY A 90 -4.36 -2.28 11.49
N ILE A 91 -4.57 -1.05 11.04
CA ILE A 91 -5.63 -0.70 10.08
C ILE A 91 -5.09 0.24 8.99
N GLY A 92 -5.70 0.22 7.81
CA GLY A 92 -5.27 1.02 6.66
C GLY A 92 -3.86 0.65 6.23
N GLY A 93 -2.94 1.61 6.18
CA GLY A 93 -1.58 1.40 5.70
C GLY A 93 -0.77 0.44 6.58
N SER A 94 -1.17 0.30 7.85
CA SER A 94 -0.58 -0.65 8.81
C SER A 94 -1.10 -2.10 8.65
N ASP A 95 -1.94 -2.36 7.64
CA ASP A 95 -2.57 -3.66 7.40
C ASP A 95 -2.59 -4.06 5.92
N LEU A 96 -3.01 -3.15 5.04
CA LEU A 96 -3.19 -3.44 3.61
C LEU A 96 -1.88 -3.87 2.93
N GLY A 97 -0.77 -3.18 3.20
CA GLY A 97 0.55 -3.55 2.69
C GLY A 97 0.98 -4.96 3.15
N PRO A 98 1.00 -5.22 4.48
CA PRO A 98 1.21 -6.56 5.03
C PRO A 98 0.33 -7.67 4.43
N ARG A 99 -0.98 -7.44 4.24
CA ARG A 99 -1.86 -8.42 3.60
C ARG A 99 -1.49 -8.69 2.14
N VAL A 100 -1.18 -7.65 1.37
CA VAL A 100 -0.73 -7.81 -0.01
C VAL A 100 0.48 -8.71 -0.07
N CYS A 101 1.48 -8.46 0.78
CA CYS A 101 2.69 -9.28 0.84
C CYS A 101 2.40 -10.75 1.19
N ILE A 102 1.64 -10.99 2.27
CA ILE A 102 1.36 -12.36 2.73
C ILE A 102 0.56 -13.15 1.68
N HIS A 103 -0.35 -12.51 0.95
CA HIS A 103 -1.12 -13.21 -0.07
C HIS A 103 -0.35 -13.40 -1.38
N ALA A 104 0.26 -12.34 -1.88
CA ALA A 104 0.97 -12.34 -3.16
C ALA A 104 2.19 -13.24 -3.15
N LEU A 105 2.92 -13.25 -2.03
CA LEU A 105 4.17 -13.99 -1.87
C LEU A 105 3.95 -15.38 -1.25
N SER A 106 2.72 -15.93 -1.31
CA SER A 106 2.36 -17.25 -0.76
C SER A 106 3.32 -18.39 -1.11
N ASN A 107 3.99 -18.34 -2.27
CA ASN A 107 5.00 -19.34 -2.66
C ASN A 107 6.31 -19.26 -1.86
N TYR A 108 6.61 -18.10 -1.25
CA TYR A 108 7.83 -17.83 -0.48
C TYR A 108 7.61 -17.93 1.03
N ILE A 109 6.34 -18.03 1.46
CA ILE A 109 5.99 -18.04 2.87
C ILE A 109 6.44 -19.34 3.55
N SER A 110 7.10 -19.19 4.69
CA SER A 110 7.39 -20.30 5.59
C SER A 110 6.10 -20.91 6.10
N LYS A 111 5.95 -22.22 5.89
CA LYS A 111 4.84 -23.05 6.39
C LYS A 111 4.99 -23.42 7.86
N GLU A 112 6.06 -22.99 8.53
CA GLU A 112 6.30 -23.27 9.95
C GLU A 112 5.53 -22.33 10.89
N PHE A 113 4.97 -21.25 10.35
CA PHE A 113 4.19 -20.27 11.11
C PHE A 113 2.82 -20.05 10.48
N ASN A 114 1.87 -19.61 11.29
CA ASN A 114 0.60 -19.07 10.84
C ASN A 114 0.63 -17.54 10.92
N TYR A 115 0.03 -16.88 9.94
CA TYR A 115 0.03 -15.42 9.83
C TYR A 115 -1.42 -14.92 9.89
N HIS A 116 -1.69 -14.03 10.82
CA HIS A 116 -3.04 -13.54 11.09
C HIS A 116 -3.06 -12.01 11.10
N PHE A 117 -4.25 -11.46 10.93
CA PHE A 117 -4.47 -10.02 10.87
C PHE A 117 -5.72 -9.64 11.65
N ILE A 118 -5.59 -8.62 12.50
CA ILE A 118 -6.69 -8.02 13.25
C ILE A 118 -6.69 -6.53 12.95
N SER A 119 -7.65 -6.09 12.14
CA SER A 119 -7.74 -4.70 11.69
C SER A 119 -9.04 -4.00 12.07
N ASP A 120 -10.11 -4.77 12.20
CA ASP A 120 -11.45 -4.24 12.44
C ASP A 120 -11.74 -4.04 13.93
N VAL A 121 -12.61 -3.09 14.25
CA VAL A 121 -13.17 -2.91 15.60
C VAL A 121 -14.27 -3.94 15.88
N ASP A 122 -14.85 -4.55 14.83
CA ASP A 122 -15.81 -5.64 14.93
C ASP A 122 -15.22 -6.79 15.78
N PRO A 123 -15.90 -7.17 16.89
CA PRO A 123 -15.46 -8.27 17.74
C PRO A 123 -15.20 -9.59 17.00
N ALA A 124 -15.91 -9.88 15.91
CA ALA A 124 -15.72 -11.09 15.12
C ALA A 124 -14.29 -11.19 14.58
N SER A 125 -13.71 -10.08 14.08
CA SER A 125 -12.33 -10.07 13.57
C SER A 125 -11.32 -10.48 14.63
N PHE A 126 -11.50 -10.05 15.88
CA PHE A 126 -10.63 -10.44 16.98
C PHE A 126 -10.88 -11.89 17.39
N ASN A 127 -12.15 -12.25 17.63
CA ASN A 127 -12.54 -13.57 18.13
C ASN A 127 -12.13 -14.71 17.19
N ASP A 128 -12.29 -14.53 15.87
CA ASP A 128 -11.94 -15.52 14.85
C ASP A 128 -10.44 -15.83 14.81
N VAL A 129 -9.60 -14.83 15.12
CA VAL A 129 -8.15 -15.02 15.23
C VAL A 129 -7.79 -15.67 16.55
N ILE A 130 -8.34 -15.18 17.68
CA ILE A 130 -8.04 -15.75 18.99
C ILE A 130 -8.45 -17.23 19.08
N ALA A 131 -9.54 -17.63 18.44
CA ALA A 131 -9.98 -19.03 18.41
C ALA A 131 -8.98 -20.00 17.71
N LYS A 132 -8.02 -19.48 16.93
CA LYS A 132 -7.07 -20.28 16.14
C LYS A 132 -5.67 -20.34 16.73
N ILE A 133 -5.34 -19.46 17.68
CA ILE A 133 -3.97 -19.27 18.16
C ILE A 133 -3.79 -19.80 19.58
N ASN A 134 -2.53 -20.08 19.95
CA ASN A 134 -2.16 -20.39 21.33
C ASN A 134 -1.40 -19.19 21.93
N PRO A 135 -1.91 -18.52 22.99
CA PRO A 135 -1.23 -17.38 23.61
C PRO A 135 0.21 -17.67 24.05
N GLN A 136 0.54 -18.92 24.39
CA GLN A 136 1.91 -19.33 24.76
C GLN A 136 2.93 -19.24 23.62
N THR A 137 2.48 -19.25 22.37
CA THR A 137 3.33 -19.31 21.18
C THR A 137 2.94 -18.27 20.12
N THR A 138 2.20 -17.23 20.51
CA THR A 138 1.73 -16.17 19.60
C THR A 138 2.53 -14.89 19.75
N LEU A 139 3.07 -14.34 18.66
CA LEU A 139 3.65 -13.00 18.62
C LEU A 139 2.64 -12.01 18.01
N PHE A 140 2.37 -10.92 18.71
CA PHE A 140 1.58 -9.79 18.22
C PHE A 140 2.49 -8.65 17.77
N ILE A 141 2.26 -8.14 16.56
CA ILE A 141 2.91 -6.95 16.02
C ILE A 141 1.85 -5.84 16.00
N VAL A 142 1.99 -4.84 16.86
CA VAL A 142 1.06 -3.72 16.98
C VAL A 142 1.57 -2.55 16.13
N SER A 143 0.96 -2.36 14.98
CA SER A 143 1.38 -1.40 13.96
C SER A 143 0.44 -0.17 13.96
N SER A 144 0.96 0.96 14.45
CA SER A 144 0.25 2.25 14.42
C SER A 144 1.24 3.40 14.47
N LYS A 145 1.27 4.23 13.41
CA LYS A 145 2.16 5.39 13.34
C LYS A 145 1.98 6.31 14.55
N SER A 146 0.73 6.71 14.85
CA SER A 146 0.45 7.57 16.00
C SER A 146 0.46 6.83 17.34
N PHE A 147 0.27 5.51 17.34
CA PHE A 147 -0.01 4.72 18.54
C PHE A 147 -1.20 5.24 19.36
N THR A 148 -2.17 5.87 18.68
CA THR A 148 -3.41 6.40 19.27
C THR A 148 -4.66 5.97 18.51
N THR A 149 -4.50 5.21 17.42
CA THR A 149 -5.61 4.68 16.61
C THR A 149 -6.53 3.83 17.49
N LYS A 150 -7.79 4.23 17.60
CA LYS A 150 -8.76 3.67 18.55
C LYS A 150 -8.95 2.17 18.33
N GLU A 151 -9.14 1.76 17.09
CA GLU A 151 -9.35 0.38 16.65
C GLU A 151 -8.13 -0.48 16.99
N THR A 152 -6.93 -0.04 16.60
CA THR A 152 -5.67 -0.74 16.88
C THR A 152 -5.41 -0.88 18.38
N LEU A 153 -5.57 0.19 19.16
CA LEU A 153 -5.32 0.15 20.60
C LEU A 153 -6.36 -0.68 21.34
N LEU A 154 -7.63 -0.67 20.91
CA LEU A 154 -8.66 -1.53 21.47
C LEU A 154 -8.28 -3.00 21.30
N ASN A 155 -7.92 -3.40 20.08
CA ASN A 155 -7.54 -4.78 19.78
C ASN A 155 -6.23 -5.18 20.46
N ALA A 156 -5.25 -4.26 20.53
CA ALA A 156 -4.03 -4.49 21.30
C ALA A 156 -4.36 -4.73 22.78
N ARG A 157 -5.20 -3.92 23.42
CA ARG A 157 -5.61 -4.14 24.83
C ARG A 157 -6.31 -5.49 25.03
N LYS A 158 -7.17 -5.91 24.09
CA LYS A 158 -7.80 -7.24 24.14
C LYS A 158 -6.75 -8.36 24.03
N ALA A 159 -5.75 -8.22 23.16
CA ALA A 159 -4.65 -9.19 23.03
C ALA A 159 -3.78 -9.22 24.30
N PHE A 160 -3.52 -8.07 24.92
CA PHE A 160 -2.82 -7.98 26.20
C PHE A 160 -3.56 -8.72 27.33
N ALA A 161 -4.89 -8.65 27.35
CA ALA A 161 -5.71 -9.33 28.35
C ALA A 161 -5.64 -10.87 28.28
N LEU A 162 -4.99 -11.44 27.27
CA LEU A 162 -4.69 -12.87 27.19
C LEU A 162 -3.54 -13.29 28.12
N TYR A 163 -2.82 -12.33 28.71
CA TYR A 163 -1.64 -12.57 29.56
C TYR A 163 -1.87 -12.03 30.98
N GLU A 164 -1.79 -12.91 31.98
CA GLU A 164 -2.05 -12.56 33.38
C GLU A 164 -0.91 -11.77 34.05
N VAL A 165 0.33 -11.93 33.57
CA VAL A 165 1.52 -11.31 34.17
C VAL A 165 2.25 -10.44 33.15
N MET A 166 2.54 -9.18 33.53
CA MET A 166 3.17 -8.18 32.66
C MET A 166 4.56 -8.62 32.14
N THR A 167 5.31 -9.43 32.89
CA THR A 167 6.62 -9.95 32.46
C THR A 167 6.52 -10.91 31.28
N SER A 168 5.35 -11.52 31.04
CA SER A 168 5.13 -12.40 29.89
C SER A 168 4.98 -11.61 28.58
N ILE A 169 4.69 -10.31 28.64
CA ILE A 169 4.30 -9.50 27.46
C ILE A 169 5.50 -9.16 26.56
N ASP A 170 6.68 -8.97 27.14
CA ASP A 170 7.89 -8.55 26.39
C ASP A 170 8.24 -9.49 25.23
N GLN A 171 7.93 -10.78 25.38
CA GLN A 171 8.20 -11.82 24.40
C GLN A 171 7.10 -11.97 23.34
N HIS A 172 5.92 -11.41 23.61
CA HIS A 172 4.73 -11.61 22.80
C HIS A 172 4.27 -10.35 22.07
N PHE A 173 4.90 -9.19 22.28
CA PHE A 173 4.52 -7.94 21.64
C PHE A 173 5.71 -7.19 21.05
N ILE A 174 5.54 -6.74 19.81
CA ILE A 174 6.42 -5.79 19.13
C ILE A 174 5.55 -4.62 18.66
N ALA A 175 6.00 -3.38 18.88
CA ALA A 175 5.32 -2.20 18.36
C ALA A 175 6.06 -1.65 17.13
N VAL A 176 5.28 -1.16 16.16
CA VAL A 176 5.78 -0.38 15.02
C VAL A 176 5.13 1.00 15.08
N THR A 177 5.90 2.03 15.42
CA THR A 177 5.33 3.37 15.70
C THR A 177 6.34 4.52 15.57
N ALA A 178 5.83 5.74 15.35
CA ALA A 178 6.59 6.98 15.47
C ALA A 178 6.73 7.45 16.93
N HIS A 179 5.96 6.85 17.84
CA HIS A 179 5.82 7.25 19.25
C HIS A 179 6.23 6.12 20.21
N PRO A 180 7.53 5.77 20.28
CA PRO A 180 8.00 4.67 21.11
C PRO A 180 7.63 4.83 22.60
N GLU A 181 7.55 6.06 23.09
CA GLU A 181 7.12 6.39 24.46
C GLU A 181 5.73 5.84 24.79
N ARG A 182 4.78 5.88 23.83
CA ARG A 182 3.41 5.37 24.03
C ARG A 182 3.39 3.84 24.07
N ALA A 183 4.23 3.19 23.26
CA ALA A 183 4.39 1.74 23.29
C ALA A 183 5.01 1.28 24.62
N TYR A 184 6.02 1.98 25.12
CA TYR A 184 6.62 1.69 26.43
C TYR A 184 5.63 1.86 27.58
N GLN A 185 4.80 2.90 27.56
CA GLN A 185 3.73 3.10 28.56
C GLN A 185 2.71 1.95 28.56
N MET A 186 2.47 1.32 27.41
CA MET A 186 1.60 0.15 27.29
C MET A 186 2.31 -1.15 27.72
N GLY A 187 3.63 -1.12 27.96
CA GLY A 187 4.43 -2.28 28.39
C GLY A 187 5.18 -2.98 27.26
N ILE A 188 5.15 -2.47 26.02
CA ILE A 188 5.87 -3.09 24.89
C ILE A 188 7.32 -2.58 24.87
N LYS A 189 8.29 -3.45 25.16
CA LYS A 189 9.72 -3.08 25.15
C LYS A 189 10.35 -3.11 23.76
N THR A 190 9.92 -4.01 22.89
CA THR A 190 10.48 -4.12 21.54
C THR A 190 9.74 -3.19 20.60
N VAL A 191 10.41 -2.12 20.16
CA VAL A 191 9.82 -1.12 19.25
C VAL A 191 10.68 -0.95 18.02
N LEU A 192 10.05 -0.98 16.84
CA LEU A 192 10.63 -0.58 15.57
C LEU A 192 10.04 0.77 15.13
N PRO A 193 10.86 1.70 14.64
CA PRO A 193 10.38 3.02 14.25
C PRO A 193 9.61 2.97 12.92
N ILE A 194 8.63 3.86 12.82
CA ILE A 194 8.16 4.42 11.55
C ILE A 194 8.25 5.93 11.68
N TRP A 195 8.97 6.59 10.78
CA TRP A 195 9.24 8.02 10.91
C TRP A 195 8.08 8.89 10.44
N ASP A 196 8.04 10.14 10.89
CA ASP A 196 6.98 11.09 10.51
C ASP A 196 6.94 11.39 9.00
N TRP A 197 8.08 11.31 8.31
CA TRP A 197 8.17 11.46 6.86
C TRP A 197 7.71 10.22 6.06
N VAL A 198 7.31 9.13 6.75
CA VAL A 198 6.66 7.97 6.13
C VAL A 198 5.13 8.10 6.28
N GLY A 199 4.44 8.39 5.19
CA GLY A 199 2.98 8.34 5.16
C GLY A 199 2.47 6.91 5.38
N GLY A 200 1.33 6.73 6.07
CA GLY A 200 0.82 5.39 6.39
C GLY A 200 0.59 4.52 5.15
N ARG A 201 0.00 5.07 4.09
CA ARG A 201 -0.20 4.37 2.80
C ARG A 201 1.09 4.14 1.99
N PHE A 202 2.18 4.82 2.36
CA PHE A 202 3.52 4.66 1.78
C PHE A 202 4.49 3.89 2.69
N SER A 203 3.99 3.24 3.75
CA SER A 203 4.83 2.53 4.73
C SER A 203 5.22 1.11 4.29
N PHE A 204 4.95 0.74 3.04
CA PHE A 204 5.13 -0.63 2.53
C PHE A 204 6.57 -1.14 2.69
N CYS A 205 7.57 -0.29 2.48
CA CYS A 205 8.98 -0.67 2.61
C CYS A 205 9.53 -0.51 4.04
N SER A 206 8.69 -0.23 5.04
CA SER A 206 9.11 0.03 6.43
C SER A 206 8.97 -1.19 7.35
N ALA A 207 9.28 -1.00 8.64
CA ALA A 207 9.02 -1.97 9.71
C ALA A 207 7.56 -2.41 9.85
N VAL A 208 6.60 -1.69 9.25
CA VAL A 208 5.19 -2.13 9.17
C VAL A 208 5.07 -3.51 8.52
N ASN A 209 5.99 -3.85 7.61
CA ASN A 209 6.06 -5.16 6.96
C ASN A 209 6.98 -6.17 7.69
N LEU A 210 7.21 -6.02 9.00
CA LEU A 210 7.95 -7.02 9.80
C LEU A 210 7.34 -8.42 9.67
N ILE A 211 6.00 -8.54 9.67
CA ILE A 211 5.32 -9.83 9.47
C ILE A 211 5.72 -10.48 8.14
N THR A 212 5.93 -9.69 7.08
CA THR A 212 6.42 -10.17 5.78
C THR A 212 7.85 -10.66 5.89
N ALA A 213 8.75 -9.88 6.50
CA ALA A 213 10.14 -10.31 6.69
C ALA A 213 10.25 -11.62 7.49
N ILE A 214 9.38 -11.83 8.49
CA ILE A 214 9.26 -13.11 9.20
C ILE A 214 8.76 -14.21 8.25
N ALA A 215 7.73 -13.92 7.43
CA ALA A 215 7.10 -14.91 6.56
C ALA A 215 8.02 -15.42 5.45
N ILE A 216 8.63 -14.53 4.68
CA ILE A 216 9.42 -14.89 3.49
C ILE A 216 10.94 -14.99 3.77
N GLY A 217 11.39 -14.52 4.94
CA GLY A 217 12.80 -14.39 5.27
C GLY A 217 13.35 -13.01 4.89
N TYR A 218 14.38 -12.56 5.59
CA TYR A 218 14.89 -11.20 5.42
C TYR A 218 15.52 -10.97 4.05
N GLU A 219 16.18 -11.97 3.49
CA GLU A 219 16.83 -11.91 2.18
C GLU A 219 15.78 -11.66 1.08
N GLN A 220 14.64 -12.35 1.16
CA GLN A 220 13.51 -12.12 0.25
C GLN A 220 12.83 -10.77 0.49
N PHE A 221 12.83 -10.27 1.73
CA PHE A 221 12.38 -8.91 2.02
C PHE A 221 13.31 -7.85 1.41
N VAL A 222 14.62 -8.08 1.37
CA VAL A 222 15.58 -7.21 0.67
C VAL A 222 15.31 -7.18 -0.84
N GLU A 223 14.99 -8.32 -1.46
CA GLU A 223 14.60 -8.35 -2.88
C GLU A 223 13.37 -7.47 -3.16
N LEU A 224 12.39 -7.46 -2.24
CA LEU A 224 11.24 -6.56 -2.33
C LEU A 224 11.63 -5.08 -2.24
N LEU A 225 12.58 -4.73 -1.38
CA LEU A 225 13.12 -3.37 -1.32
C LEU A 225 13.87 -3.02 -2.62
N ALA A 226 14.67 -3.96 -3.14
CA ALA A 226 15.44 -3.78 -4.36
C ALA A 226 14.54 -3.48 -5.57
N GLY A 227 13.48 -4.26 -5.78
CA GLY A 227 12.56 -4.01 -6.89
C GLY A 227 11.87 -2.65 -6.79
N ALA A 228 11.53 -2.21 -5.58
CA ALA A 228 10.96 -0.90 -5.37
C ALA A 228 12.00 0.24 -5.60
N HIS A 229 13.25 0.04 -5.18
CA HIS A 229 14.35 0.98 -5.38
C HIS A 229 14.74 1.16 -6.86
N ASP A 230 14.67 0.09 -7.64
CA ASP A 230 14.96 0.15 -9.07
C ASP A 230 13.92 1.01 -9.80
N VAL A 231 12.66 1.01 -9.34
CA VAL A 231 11.64 1.92 -9.87
C VAL A 231 11.88 3.37 -9.42
N ASP A 232 12.35 3.60 -8.19
CA ASP A 232 12.77 4.94 -7.74
C ASP A 232 13.89 5.50 -8.63
N THR A 233 14.87 4.65 -8.96
CA THR A 233 15.98 5.00 -9.83
C THR A 233 15.49 5.27 -11.26
N HIS A 234 14.62 4.40 -11.78
CA HIS A 234 14.02 4.55 -13.10
C HIS A 234 13.21 5.86 -13.22
N VAL A 235 12.38 6.20 -12.23
CA VAL A 235 11.58 7.43 -12.30
C VAL A 235 12.46 8.68 -12.30
N GLN A 236 13.59 8.65 -11.58
CA GLN A 236 14.50 9.78 -11.48
C GLN A 236 15.31 10.02 -12.75
N PHE A 237 15.80 8.96 -13.38
CA PHE A 237 16.83 9.07 -14.43
C PHE A 237 16.34 8.75 -15.84
N THR A 238 15.17 8.16 -16.01
CA THR A 238 14.64 7.83 -17.34
C THR A 238 13.87 8.99 -17.96
N ASP A 239 14.19 9.31 -19.23
CA ASP A 239 13.45 10.27 -20.05
C ASP A 239 11.94 9.97 -20.06
N PHE A 240 11.11 11.01 -19.91
CA PHE A 240 9.66 10.86 -19.73
C PHE A 240 8.95 10.07 -20.84
N LYS A 241 9.49 10.01 -22.06
CA LYS A 241 8.90 9.19 -23.14
C LYS A 241 9.04 7.69 -22.91
N ASN A 242 9.94 7.28 -22.02
CA ASN A 242 10.22 5.89 -21.65
C ASN A 242 9.98 5.63 -20.15
N ASN A 243 9.49 6.63 -19.41
CA ASN A 243 9.34 6.57 -17.97
C ASN A 243 7.94 6.04 -17.61
N ILE A 244 7.84 4.72 -17.38
CA ILE A 244 6.57 4.02 -17.14
C ILE A 244 5.67 4.70 -16.08
N PRO A 245 6.11 5.02 -14.84
CA PRO A 245 5.26 5.73 -13.88
C PRO A 245 4.72 7.07 -14.40
N VAL A 246 5.56 7.86 -15.08
CA VAL A 246 5.17 9.16 -15.66
C VAL A 246 4.15 8.99 -16.78
N LEU A 247 4.37 8.04 -17.69
CA LEU A 247 3.42 7.74 -18.77
C LEU A 247 2.07 7.28 -18.23
N MET A 248 2.07 6.37 -17.23
CA MET A 248 0.83 5.92 -16.58
C MET A 248 0.09 7.09 -15.92
N ALA A 249 0.82 8.00 -15.25
CA ALA A 249 0.24 9.19 -14.64
C ALA A 249 -0.39 10.12 -15.69
N LEU A 250 0.32 10.40 -16.79
CA LEU A 250 -0.15 11.25 -17.87
C LEU A 250 -1.36 10.67 -18.61
N ILE A 251 -1.40 9.35 -18.82
CA ILE A 251 -2.57 8.65 -19.36
C ILE A 251 -3.75 8.80 -18.39
N GLY A 252 -3.51 8.66 -17.07
CA GLY A 252 -4.53 8.87 -16.05
C GLY A 252 -5.10 10.29 -16.08
N VAL A 253 -4.23 11.32 -16.14
CA VAL A 253 -4.63 12.74 -16.26
C VAL A 253 -5.42 12.99 -17.53
N TRP A 254 -4.97 12.44 -18.67
CA TRP A 254 -5.68 12.59 -19.94
C TRP A 254 -7.12 12.06 -19.85
N ASN A 255 -7.27 10.85 -19.34
CA ASN A 255 -8.59 10.24 -19.22
C ASN A 255 -9.48 10.96 -18.20
N ASN A 256 -8.92 11.36 -17.06
CA ASN A 256 -9.66 11.99 -15.99
C ASN A 256 -10.09 13.42 -16.35
N ASN A 257 -9.18 14.24 -16.89
CA ASN A 257 -9.39 15.67 -17.06
C ASN A 257 -9.83 16.08 -18.47
N PHE A 258 -9.52 15.28 -19.51
CA PHE A 258 -9.88 15.61 -20.89
C PHE A 258 -11.00 14.73 -21.44
N LEU A 259 -11.04 13.45 -21.06
CA LEU A 259 -12.10 12.52 -21.48
C LEU A 259 -13.24 12.37 -20.47
N ASN A 260 -13.15 13.03 -19.31
CA ASN A 260 -14.11 12.96 -18.20
C ASN A 260 -14.40 11.52 -17.75
N ILE A 261 -13.36 10.69 -17.67
CA ILE A 261 -13.44 9.31 -17.20
C ILE A 261 -12.83 9.26 -15.79
N HIS A 262 -13.68 9.39 -14.78
CA HIS A 262 -13.29 9.48 -13.37
C HIS A 262 -13.18 8.12 -12.65
N ASN A 263 -13.20 7.02 -13.41
CA ASN A 263 -13.19 5.66 -12.87
C ASN A 263 -11.94 4.92 -13.36
N LEU A 264 -11.08 4.52 -12.43
CA LEU A 264 -9.96 3.63 -12.67
C LEU A 264 -10.33 2.21 -12.22
N LEU A 265 -10.54 1.34 -13.19
CA LEU A 265 -10.72 -0.09 -12.99
C LEU A 265 -9.34 -0.77 -12.97
N ILE A 266 -9.04 -1.52 -11.91
CA ILE A 266 -7.85 -2.37 -11.85
C ILE A 266 -8.29 -3.83 -11.83
N LEU A 267 -7.94 -4.59 -12.87
CA LEU A 267 -8.23 -6.02 -12.96
C LEU A 267 -6.95 -6.83 -12.93
N THR A 268 -6.81 -7.64 -11.89
CA THR A 268 -5.70 -8.58 -11.74
C THR A 268 -6.11 -9.95 -12.25
N TYR A 269 -5.32 -10.52 -13.15
CA TYR A 269 -5.48 -11.86 -13.71
C TYR A 269 -4.54 -12.84 -12.99
N SER A 270 -4.51 -12.72 -11.67
CA SER A 270 -3.77 -13.58 -10.77
C SER A 270 -4.40 -13.55 -9.39
N LYS A 271 -4.79 -14.73 -8.86
CA LYS A 271 -5.36 -14.84 -7.51
C LYS A 271 -4.42 -14.30 -6.43
N LYS A 272 -3.11 -14.37 -6.67
CA LYS A 272 -2.07 -13.86 -5.77
C LYS A 272 -2.18 -12.34 -5.55
N LEU A 273 -2.70 -11.59 -6.51
CA LEU A 273 -2.81 -10.13 -6.44
C LEU A 273 -4.21 -9.65 -5.98
N GLU A 274 -5.04 -10.51 -5.40
CA GLU A 274 -6.40 -10.18 -4.98
C GLU A 274 -6.48 -8.95 -4.04
N TYR A 275 -5.56 -8.85 -3.08
CA TYR A 275 -5.52 -7.73 -2.14
C TYR A 275 -4.81 -6.47 -2.68
N PHE A 276 -4.25 -6.54 -3.89
CA PHE A 276 -3.54 -5.40 -4.48
C PHE A 276 -4.49 -4.22 -4.74
N VAL A 277 -5.72 -4.49 -5.21
CA VAL A 277 -6.67 -3.42 -5.53
C VAL A 277 -7.10 -2.65 -4.27
N PRO A 278 -7.51 -3.29 -3.15
CA PRO A 278 -7.73 -2.58 -1.88
C PRO A 278 -6.53 -1.75 -1.39
N TYR A 279 -5.31 -2.22 -1.60
CA TYR A 279 -4.11 -1.45 -1.27
C TYR A 279 -3.98 -0.19 -2.15
N VAL A 280 -4.15 -0.32 -3.47
CA VAL A 280 -4.10 0.83 -4.39
C VAL A 280 -5.25 1.80 -4.16
N GLN A 281 -6.43 1.33 -3.75
CA GLN A 281 -7.55 2.21 -3.36
C GLN A 281 -7.12 3.18 -2.27
N GLN A 282 -6.51 2.69 -1.19
CA GLN A 282 -6.00 3.58 -0.17
C GLN A 282 -4.87 4.49 -0.71
N LEU A 283 -3.93 3.90 -1.44
CA LEU A 283 -2.77 4.63 -1.94
C LEU A 283 -3.16 5.79 -2.86
N ASP A 284 -4.10 5.60 -3.78
CA ASP A 284 -4.53 6.61 -4.76
C ASP A 284 -5.56 7.56 -4.15
N MET A 285 -6.67 7.02 -3.64
CA MET A 285 -7.83 7.84 -3.24
C MET A 285 -7.55 8.69 -2.00
N GLU A 286 -6.81 8.17 -1.01
CA GLU A 286 -6.44 8.94 0.18
C GLU A 286 -5.34 9.97 -0.13
N SER A 287 -4.50 9.72 -1.14
CA SER A 287 -3.47 10.66 -1.59
C SER A 287 -4.05 11.78 -2.45
N ASN A 288 -4.75 11.43 -3.53
CA ASN A 288 -5.13 12.34 -4.59
C ASN A 288 -6.61 12.77 -4.55
N GLY A 289 -7.43 12.21 -3.65
CA GLY A 289 -8.81 12.65 -3.41
C GLY A 289 -8.86 14.01 -2.69
N LYS A 290 -8.39 15.07 -3.34
CA LYS A 290 -8.21 16.41 -2.76
C LYS A 290 -9.03 17.44 -3.53
N SER A 291 -9.51 18.45 -2.80
CA SER A 291 -10.28 19.58 -3.33
C SER A 291 -9.57 20.93 -3.17
N ILE A 292 -8.41 20.94 -2.51
CA ILE A 292 -7.59 22.13 -2.26
C ILE A 292 -6.18 21.89 -2.83
N ASP A 293 -5.69 22.86 -3.59
CA ASP A 293 -4.34 22.86 -4.17
C ASP A 293 -3.27 23.21 -3.10
N VAL A 294 -2.00 23.07 -3.45
CA VAL A 294 -0.88 23.38 -2.53
C VAL A 294 -0.79 24.87 -2.15
N ASN A 295 -1.50 25.75 -2.83
CA ASN A 295 -1.58 27.18 -2.52
C ASN A 295 -2.79 27.52 -1.62
N GLY A 296 -3.56 26.52 -1.18
CA GLY A 296 -4.74 26.71 -0.35
C GLY A 296 -5.99 27.14 -1.12
N LYS A 297 -6.02 27.00 -2.45
CA LYS A 297 -7.17 27.34 -3.30
C LYS A 297 -7.98 26.11 -3.64
N MET A 298 -9.30 26.28 -3.73
CA MET A 298 -10.18 25.24 -4.23
C MET A 298 -9.91 25.00 -5.72
N VAL A 299 -9.80 23.73 -6.11
CA VAL A 299 -9.64 23.32 -7.51
C VAL A 299 -10.99 23.21 -8.20
N ASP A 300 -11.06 23.53 -9.49
CA ASP A 300 -12.26 23.46 -10.33
C ASP A 300 -12.20 22.31 -11.37
N TYR A 301 -11.23 21.40 -11.20
CA TYR A 301 -11.01 20.22 -12.03
C TYR A 301 -11.04 18.93 -11.19
N ALA A 302 -11.27 17.79 -11.86
CA ALA A 302 -11.22 16.48 -11.22
C ALA A 302 -9.78 16.12 -10.77
N THR A 303 -9.65 15.56 -9.56
CA THR A 303 -8.40 15.05 -9.00
C THR A 303 -8.41 13.51 -8.99
N GLY A 304 -8.08 12.84 -7.87
CA GLY A 304 -7.99 11.38 -7.80
C GLY A 304 -9.26 10.68 -8.30
N PRO A 305 -9.14 9.63 -9.15
CA PRO A 305 -10.29 8.88 -9.65
C PRO A 305 -10.86 7.94 -8.58
N ILE A 306 -12.06 7.43 -8.81
CA ILE A 306 -12.56 6.28 -8.05
C ILE A 306 -11.81 5.04 -8.51
N VAL A 307 -11.02 4.45 -7.60
CA VAL A 307 -10.31 3.20 -7.86
C VAL A 307 -11.16 2.02 -7.41
N TRP A 308 -11.34 1.03 -8.29
CA TRP A 308 -12.10 -0.17 -7.98
C TRP A 308 -11.68 -1.34 -8.87
N GLY A 309 -12.17 -2.55 -8.57
CA GLY A 309 -11.90 -3.74 -9.36
C GLY A 309 -11.62 -4.96 -8.50
N GLY A 310 -10.67 -5.79 -8.92
CA GLY A 310 -10.32 -7.03 -8.24
C GLY A 310 -9.83 -8.09 -9.21
N LEU A 311 -10.30 -9.33 -9.04
CA LEU A 311 -9.92 -10.45 -9.90
C LEU A 311 -10.66 -10.39 -11.25
N GLY A 312 -9.93 -10.30 -12.35
CA GLY A 312 -10.49 -10.11 -13.70
C GLY A 312 -11.31 -11.29 -14.21
N ASN A 313 -11.04 -12.51 -13.74
CA ASN A 313 -11.90 -13.66 -14.03
C ASN A 313 -13.24 -13.60 -13.29
N GLN A 314 -13.26 -13.10 -12.05
CA GLN A 314 -14.50 -12.94 -11.27
C GLN A 314 -15.36 -11.79 -11.80
N ALA A 315 -14.73 -10.71 -12.28
CA ALA A 315 -15.43 -9.58 -12.89
C ALA A 315 -16.44 -10.00 -13.97
N GLN A 316 -16.09 -11.02 -14.77
CA GLN A 316 -16.93 -11.62 -15.82
C GLN A 316 -18.32 -12.04 -15.34
N HIS A 317 -18.38 -12.53 -14.10
CA HIS A 317 -19.60 -13.08 -13.52
C HIS A 317 -20.23 -12.12 -12.51
N SER A 318 -19.81 -10.85 -12.51
CA SER A 318 -20.30 -9.83 -11.58
C SER A 318 -20.71 -8.55 -12.33
N TYR A 319 -19.74 -7.74 -12.77
CA TYR A 319 -19.98 -6.40 -13.30
C TYR A 319 -19.49 -6.23 -14.75
N PHE A 320 -19.04 -7.29 -15.42
CA PHE A 320 -18.57 -7.20 -16.81
C PHE A 320 -19.66 -6.75 -17.79
N GLN A 321 -20.93 -7.04 -17.50
CA GLN A 321 -22.07 -6.50 -18.23
C GLN A 321 -22.05 -4.95 -18.26
N LEU A 322 -21.77 -4.32 -17.11
CA LEU A 322 -21.65 -2.87 -17.01
C LEU A 322 -20.44 -2.36 -17.81
N LEU A 323 -19.33 -3.10 -17.82
CA LEU A 323 -18.15 -2.73 -18.63
C LEU A 323 -18.42 -2.82 -20.13
N CYS A 324 -19.20 -3.81 -20.57
CA CYS A 324 -19.52 -4.00 -21.97
C CYS A 324 -20.57 -3.01 -22.48
N GLN A 325 -21.65 -2.79 -21.75
CA GLN A 325 -22.83 -2.08 -22.29
C GLN A 325 -23.35 -0.96 -21.37
N GLY A 326 -22.70 -0.73 -20.23
CA GLY A 326 -23.07 0.34 -19.31
C GLY A 326 -22.75 1.73 -19.88
N THR A 327 -23.36 2.74 -19.27
CA THR A 327 -23.19 4.15 -19.65
C THR A 327 -22.06 4.85 -18.91
N HIS A 328 -21.48 4.19 -17.90
CA HIS A 328 -20.34 4.72 -17.15
C HIS A 328 -19.04 4.32 -17.83
N ARG A 329 -18.22 5.32 -18.16
CA ARG A 329 -16.90 5.07 -18.76
C ARG A 329 -15.89 4.73 -17.67
N CYS A 330 -14.98 3.81 -18.00
CA CYS A 330 -13.88 3.39 -17.14
C CYS A 330 -12.57 3.39 -17.93
N VAL A 331 -11.46 3.58 -17.23
CA VAL A 331 -10.11 3.25 -17.72
C VAL A 331 -9.64 1.98 -17.03
N GLY A 332 -9.03 1.05 -17.75
CA GLY A 332 -8.59 -0.24 -17.19
C GLY A 332 -7.08 -0.38 -17.07
N ASP A 333 -6.58 -0.68 -15.88
CA ASP A 333 -5.26 -1.30 -15.71
C ASP A 333 -5.47 -2.82 -15.60
N PHE A 334 -5.06 -3.56 -16.63
CA PHE A 334 -5.11 -5.02 -16.69
C PHE A 334 -3.74 -5.58 -16.31
N ILE A 335 -3.67 -6.39 -15.26
CA ILE A 335 -2.41 -6.91 -14.71
C ILE A 335 -2.36 -8.42 -14.88
N THR A 336 -1.39 -8.92 -15.65
CA THR A 336 -1.14 -10.36 -15.84
C THR A 336 0.25 -10.75 -15.32
N LEU A 337 0.47 -12.05 -15.12
CA LEU A 337 1.79 -12.62 -14.85
C LEU A 337 2.29 -13.33 -16.11
N LYS A 338 3.50 -13.04 -16.56
CA LYS A 338 4.13 -13.71 -17.71
C LYS A 338 4.31 -15.21 -17.48
N THR A 339 4.53 -15.63 -16.24
CA THR A 339 4.53 -17.06 -15.86
C THR A 339 3.21 -17.77 -16.16
N ASN A 340 2.13 -17.03 -16.42
CA ASN A 340 0.82 -17.58 -16.74
C ASN A 340 0.49 -17.50 -18.25
N ASP A 341 1.44 -17.19 -19.13
CA ASP A 341 1.16 -17.00 -20.57
C ASP A 341 0.58 -18.25 -21.26
N GLU A 342 0.96 -19.45 -20.80
CA GLU A 342 0.40 -20.72 -21.28
C GLU A 342 -0.92 -21.11 -20.59
N HIS A 343 -1.36 -20.34 -19.59
CA HIS A 343 -2.56 -20.62 -18.82
C HIS A 343 -3.76 -19.82 -19.33
N GLU A 344 -4.95 -20.44 -19.25
CA GLU A 344 -6.23 -19.85 -19.69
C GLU A 344 -6.49 -18.46 -19.09
N ILE A 345 -5.99 -18.18 -17.89
CA ILE A 345 -6.20 -16.90 -17.22
C ILE A 345 -5.66 -15.70 -18.03
N ASN A 346 -4.52 -15.83 -18.71
CA ASN A 346 -3.98 -14.76 -19.55
C ASN A 346 -4.74 -14.68 -20.88
N SER A 347 -5.13 -15.82 -21.47
CA SER A 347 -6.01 -15.85 -22.65
C SER A 347 -7.34 -15.14 -22.40
N MET A 348 -7.96 -15.35 -21.24
CA MET A 348 -9.16 -14.65 -20.82
C MET A 348 -8.94 -13.14 -20.69
N CYS A 349 -7.77 -12.71 -20.19
CA CYS A 349 -7.42 -11.29 -20.13
C CYS A 349 -7.40 -10.68 -21.53
N HIS A 350 -6.63 -11.28 -22.44
CA HIS A 350 -6.47 -10.78 -23.81
C HIS A 350 -7.81 -10.70 -24.55
N TYR A 351 -8.65 -11.75 -24.48
CA TYR A 351 -9.96 -11.73 -25.11
C TYR A 351 -10.85 -10.60 -24.56
N LYS A 352 -10.88 -10.42 -23.24
CA LYS A 352 -11.70 -9.38 -22.59
C LYS A 352 -11.22 -7.98 -22.93
N MET A 353 -9.91 -7.76 -22.91
CA MET A 353 -9.32 -6.51 -23.35
C MET A 353 -9.70 -6.20 -24.80
N LYS A 354 -9.62 -7.20 -25.69
CA LYS A 354 -10.06 -7.07 -27.08
C LYS A 354 -11.53 -6.66 -27.19
N VAL A 355 -12.42 -7.34 -26.49
CA VAL A 355 -13.86 -7.01 -26.48
C VAL A 355 -14.12 -5.58 -25.98
N LEU A 356 -13.45 -5.16 -24.91
CA LEU A 356 -13.65 -3.83 -24.31
C LEU A 356 -13.00 -2.70 -25.13
N SER A 357 -11.92 -2.99 -25.87
CA SER A 357 -11.24 -2.01 -26.72
C SER A 357 -11.86 -1.91 -28.12
N GLU A 358 -12.08 -3.04 -28.80
CA GLU A 358 -12.56 -3.07 -30.18
C GLU A 358 -14.10 -3.06 -30.28
N GLY A 359 -14.79 -3.51 -29.24
CA GLY A 359 -16.24 -3.69 -29.25
C GLY A 359 -16.69 -4.92 -30.04
N ILE A 360 -18.01 -5.11 -30.11
CA ILE A 360 -18.66 -6.16 -30.89
C ILE A 360 -19.81 -5.53 -31.65
N GLN A 361 -19.71 -5.57 -32.98
CA GLN A 361 -20.79 -5.19 -33.88
C GLN A 361 -21.68 -6.40 -34.16
N THR A 362 -22.99 -6.22 -34.16
CA THR A 362 -23.96 -7.29 -34.43
C THR A 362 -25.14 -6.72 -35.21
N ASN A 363 -25.38 -7.31 -36.38
CA ASN A 363 -26.49 -6.92 -37.25
C ASN A 363 -27.74 -7.76 -36.98
N GLU A 364 -27.60 -8.91 -36.33
CA GLU A 364 -28.69 -9.88 -36.13
C GLU A 364 -29.39 -9.72 -34.78
N ASN A 365 -28.67 -9.28 -33.74
CA ASN A 365 -29.23 -9.03 -32.42
C ASN A 365 -28.68 -7.71 -31.84
N PRO A 366 -29.47 -6.61 -31.80
CA PRO A 366 -29.00 -5.32 -31.31
C PRO A 366 -28.63 -5.35 -29.81
N TYR A 367 -29.19 -6.27 -29.03
CA TYR A 367 -28.87 -6.42 -27.61
C TYR A 367 -27.48 -7.04 -27.36
N GLY A 368 -26.83 -7.58 -28.38
CA GLY A 368 -25.45 -8.07 -28.30
C GLY A 368 -24.38 -7.02 -28.62
N TYR A 369 -24.79 -5.79 -28.94
CA TYR A 369 -23.87 -4.72 -29.33
C TYR A 369 -22.97 -4.28 -28.18
N ILE A 370 -21.66 -4.19 -28.42
CA ILE A 370 -20.68 -3.65 -27.47
C ILE A 370 -19.94 -2.50 -28.15
N PRO A 371 -20.00 -1.26 -27.64
CA PRO A 371 -19.42 -0.09 -28.29
C PRO A 371 -17.88 -0.08 -28.36
N GLY A 372 -17.20 -0.79 -27.47
CA GLY A 372 -15.73 -0.77 -27.38
C GLY A 372 -15.18 0.59 -26.90
N ASN A 373 -13.96 0.92 -27.33
CA ASN A 373 -13.23 2.15 -27.02
C ASN A 373 -12.97 2.41 -25.53
N MET A 374 -12.90 1.38 -24.70
CA MET A 374 -12.43 1.51 -23.32
C MET A 374 -10.92 1.78 -23.31
N PRO A 375 -10.44 2.91 -22.76
CA PRO A 375 -9.01 3.16 -22.60
C PRO A 375 -8.41 2.16 -21.61
N MET A 376 -7.26 1.58 -21.91
CA MET A 376 -6.64 0.57 -21.05
C MET A 376 -5.12 0.52 -21.15
N ASN A 377 -4.49 0.10 -20.05
CA ASN A 377 -3.10 -0.33 -19.97
C ASN A 377 -3.05 -1.84 -19.74
N HIS A 378 -2.03 -2.50 -20.32
CA HIS A 378 -1.70 -3.89 -20.01
C HIS A 378 -0.34 -3.94 -19.31
N LEU A 379 -0.35 -4.30 -18.03
CA LEU A 379 0.83 -4.49 -17.22
C LEU A 379 1.13 -5.98 -17.13
N ILE A 380 2.22 -6.41 -17.77
CA ILE A 380 2.68 -7.79 -17.74
C ILE A 380 3.85 -7.88 -16.76
N LEU A 381 3.59 -8.47 -15.59
CA LEU A 381 4.62 -8.72 -14.58
C LEU A 381 5.41 -9.97 -14.96
N SER A 382 6.73 -9.98 -14.77
CA SER A 382 7.56 -11.16 -15.06
C SER A 382 7.10 -12.39 -14.26
N ASP A 383 6.84 -12.19 -12.97
CA ASP A 383 6.40 -13.20 -12.03
C ASP A 383 5.68 -12.55 -10.83
N CYS A 384 5.47 -13.33 -9.77
CA CYS A 384 5.00 -12.83 -8.47
C CYS A 384 6.09 -13.09 -7.41
N SER A 385 7.30 -12.61 -7.66
CA SER A 385 8.43 -12.60 -6.73
C SER A 385 8.39 -11.37 -5.81
N PRO A 386 9.14 -11.37 -4.69
CA PRO A 386 9.26 -10.20 -3.82
C PRO A 386 9.73 -8.96 -4.59
N TYR A 387 10.74 -9.12 -5.46
CA TYR A 387 11.25 -8.06 -6.32
C TYR A 387 10.15 -7.46 -7.19
N THR A 388 9.43 -8.29 -7.95
CA THR A 388 8.38 -7.80 -8.86
C THR A 388 7.23 -7.12 -8.12
N LEU A 389 6.89 -7.60 -6.91
CA LEU A 389 5.87 -6.96 -6.08
C LEU A 389 6.33 -5.59 -5.56
N GLY A 390 7.59 -5.47 -5.12
CA GLY A 390 8.18 -4.20 -4.74
C GLY A 390 8.16 -3.19 -5.87
N ALA A 391 8.56 -3.62 -7.07
CA ALA A 391 8.53 -2.78 -8.27
C ALA A 391 7.09 -2.34 -8.62
N LEU A 392 6.11 -3.25 -8.55
CA LEU A 392 4.70 -2.91 -8.80
C LEU A 392 4.16 -1.87 -7.82
N VAL A 393 4.50 -1.98 -6.53
CA VAL A 393 4.07 -1.00 -5.52
C VAL A 393 4.69 0.36 -5.79
N ALA A 394 6.01 0.43 -5.98
CA ALA A 394 6.70 1.68 -6.29
C ALA A 394 6.22 2.33 -7.59
N LEU A 395 5.85 1.52 -8.60
CA LEU A 395 5.26 2.00 -9.84
C LEU A 395 3.98 2.81 -9.58
N TYR A 396 3.07 2.29 -8.75
CA TYR A 396 1.84 3.00 -8.40
C TYR A 396 2.10 4.20 -7.47
N GLU A 397 3.02 4.09 -6.50
CA GLU A 397 3.41 5.22 -5.64
C GLU A 397 3.89 6.42 -6.48
N HIS A 398 4.77 6.18 -7.45
CA HIS A 398 5.28 7.22 -8.34
C HIS A 398 4.25 7.73 -9.34
N LYS A 399 3.42 6.84 -9.91
CA LYS A 399 2.29 7.25 -10.75
C LYS A 399 1.41 8.27 -10.00
N ILE A 400 1.03 7.95 -8.77
CA ILE A 400 0.16 8.77 -7.92
C ILE A 400 0.83 10.09 -7.56
N PHE A 401 2.14 10.06 -7.24
CA PHE A 401 2.91 11.28 -7.01
C PHE A 401 2.95 12.19 -8.25
N VAL A 402 3.25 11.66 -9.43
CA VAL A 402 3.29 12.44 -10.68
C VAL A 402 1.92 13.09 -10.96
N GLN A 403 0.83 12.35 -10.78
CA GLN A 403 -0.52 12.90 -10.93
C GLN A 403 -0.78 14.07 -9.96
N SER A 404 -0.35 13.93 -8.70
CA SER A 404 -0.50 14.98 -7.70
C SER A 404 0.25 16.27 -8.07
N VAL A 405 1.43 16.15 -8.67
CA VAL A 405 2.23 17.29 -9.13
C VAL A 405 1.50 18.02 -10.26
N ILE A 406 0.94 17.28 -11.22
CA ILE A 406 0.20 17.86 -12.35
C ILE A 406 -1.08 18.57 -11.85
N TRP A 407 -1.80 17.97 -10.90
CA TRP A 407 -2.97 18.58 -10.28
C TRP A 407 -2.64 19.66 -9.25
N ASN A 408 -1.36 19.88 -8.96
CA ASN A 408 -0.88 20.85 -7.97
C ASN A 408 -1.51 20.63 -6.57
N ILE A 409 -1.65 19.37 -6.14
CA ILE A 409 -2.22 18.97 -4.84
C ILE A 409 -1.16 18.29 -3.96
N ASN A 410 -1.40 18.22 -2.64
CA ASN A 410 -0.54 17.50 -1.71
C ASN A 410 -0.98 16.02 -1.60
N PRO A 411 -0.19 15.02 -2.04
CA PRO A 411 -0.57 13.61 -1.93
C PRO A 411 -0.26 13.00 -0.56
N PHE A 412 0.42 13.72 0.35
CA PHE A 412 1.01 13.13 1.56
C PHE A 412 0.21 13.38 2.84
N ASP A 413 -0.77 14.28 2.81
CA ASP A 413 -1.67 14.58 3.93
C ASP A 413 -3.03 13.87 3.81
N GLN A 414 -3.85 13.96 4.86
CA GLN A 414 -5.22 13.42 4.90
C GLN A 414 -6.18 14.29 5.74
N PRO A 415 -6.27 15.62 5.49
CA PRO A 415 -7.00 16.55 6.35
C PRO A 415 -8.50 16.18 6.50
N GLY A 416 -9.12 15.61 5.46
CA GLY A 416 -10.52 15.19 5.52
C GLY A 416 -10.82 14.15 6.62
N ILE A 417 -9.90 13.21 6.85
CA ILE A 417 -10.03 12.19 7.92
C ILE A 417 -9.87 12.85 9.29
N GLU A 418 -8.93 13.76 9.41
CA GLU A 418 -8.62 14.46 10.66
C GLU A 418 -9.77 15.37 11.08
N SER A 419 -10.33 16.15 10.14
CA SER A 419 -11.52 16.97 10.38
C SER A 419 -12.73 16.12 10.77
N ALA A 420 -12.98 15.00 10.09
CA ALA A 420 -14.08 14.10 10.42
C ALA A 420 -13.94 13.48 11.82
N LYS A 421 -12.72 13.08 12.21
CA LYS A 421 -12.43 12.57 13.57
C LYS A 421 -12.65 13.62 14.64
N SER A 422 -12.24 14.87 14.39
CA SER A 422 -12.45 15.98 15.32
C SER A 422 -13.94 16.29 15.50
N ALA A 423 -14.70 16.37 14.40
CA ALA A 423 -16.15 16.59 14.45
C ALA A 423 -16.87 15.46 15.20
N HIS A 424 -16.48 14.19 15.00
CA HIS A 424 -17.06 13.07 15.74
C HIS A 424 -16.83 13.19 17.26
N ARG A 425 -15.63 13.58 17.70
CA ARG A 425 -15.34 13.77 19.13
C ARG A 425 -16.21 14.85 19.75
N GLU A 426 -16.41 15.98 19.05
CA GLU A 426 -17.29 17.05 19.51
C GLU A 426 -18.74 16.57 19.66
N ILE A 427 -19.25 15.81 18.68
CA ILE A 427 -20.59 15.25 18.74
C ILE A 427 -20.74 14.30 19.94
N THR A 428 -19.79 13.39 20.15
CA THR A 428 -19.85 12.45 21.29
C THR A 428 -19.81 13.18 22.64
N LEU A 429 -18.92 14.17 22.80
CA LEU A 429 -18.84 14.96 24.03
C LEU A 429 -20.12 15.75 24.30
N SER A 430 -20.77 16.27 23.25
CA SER A 430 -22.05 16.99 23.38
C SER A 430 -23.25 16.09 23.70
N SER A 431 -23.15 14.78 23.42
CA SER A 431 -24.20 13.81 23.75
C SER A 431 -24.09 13.23 25.16
N GLU A 432 -22.95 13.42 25.82
CA GLU A 432 -22.68 13.01 27.21
C GLU A 432 -22.87 14.15 28.23
N SER A 433 -23.07 15.39 27.76
CA SER A 433 -23.42 16.58 28.55
C SER A 433 -24.92 16.86 28.51
#